data_AF-A0A0Q8ETL7-F1
#
_entry.id   AF-A0A0Q8ETL7-F1
#
_cell.length_a   1.000
_cell.length_b   1.000
_cell.length_c   1.000
_cell.angle_alpha   90.00
_cell.angle_beta   90.00
_cell.angle_gamma   90.00
#
_symmetry.space_group_name_H-M   'P 1'
#
loop_
_entity.id
_entity.type
_entity.pdbx_description
1 polymer ?
#
loop_
_entity_poly.entity_id
_entity_poly.type
_entity_poly.pdbx_seq_one_letter_code
_entity_poly.pdbx_strand_id
1 'polypeptide(L)'
;MRGHTPVSTHPAPQSADGLVHWRRLTRRGNAAFAADRLDLATRDYARALQLATALVAGPALAASADDCLAALVVAHHNLSDTYERRGDDAAALDHLCDAHDALMRIASEAGTRDDIRLHAVRHLTEARIALLRWQAVHGACARTAASLRASATVAFPPFDGARH
;
A
#
# COMPACT_ATOMS: atom_id res chain seq x y z
N MET A 1 -0.22 46.31 -12.78
CA MET A 1 -0.88 45.03 -13.12
C MET A 1 0.18 43.93 -13.16
N ARG A 2 0.29 43.10 -12.12
CA ARG A 2 1.17 41.91 -12.15
C ARG A 2 0.28 40.69 -12.40
N GLY A 3 0.42 40.10 -13.58
CA GLY A 3 -0.28 38.87 -13.96
C GLY A 3 0.22 37.71 -13.11
N HIS A 4 -0.66 37.13 -12.30
CA HIS A 4 -0.46 35.80 -11.74
C HIS A 4 -0.78 34.79 -12.85
N THR A 5 0.24 34.13 -13.38
CA THR A 5 0.06 32.89 -14.14
C THR A 5 -0.22 31.76 -13.15
N PRO A 6 -1.30 30.98 -13.31
CA PRO A 6 -1.52 29.81 -12.47
C PRO A 6 -0.47 28.74 -12.83
N VAL A 7 0.23 28.22 -11.82
CA VAL A 7 1.04 27.02 -11.96
C VAL A 7 0.09 25.85 -12.17
N SER A 8 -0.04 25.42 -13.42
CA SER A 8 -0.72 24.17 -13.77
C SER A 8 0.15 23.00 -13.30
N THR A 9 -0.17 22.46 -12.13
CA THR A 9 0.40 21.21 -11.60
C THR A 9 -0.09 20.03 -12.43
N HIS A 10 0.53 19.80 -13.58
CA HIS A 10 0.41 18.52 -14.28
C HIS A 10 1.16 17.47 -13.47
N PRO A 11 0.56 16.30 -13.15
CA PRO A 11 1.33 15.21 -12.57
C PRO A 11 2.45 14.83 -13.55
N ALA A 12 3.68 14.72 -13.04
CA ALA A 12 4.84 14.42 -13.86
C ALA A 12 4.65 13.07 -14.60
N PRO A 13 4.97 12.98 -15.90
CA PRO A 13 4.70 11.81 -16.75
C PRO A 13 5.30 10.51 -16.21
N GLN A 14 6.42 10.60 -15.47
CA GLN A 14 7.11 9.45 -14.88
C GLN A 14 6.26 8.68 -13.85
N SER A 15 5.38 9.37 -13.12
CA SER A 15 4.49 8.78 -12.12
C SER A 15 3.37 7.97 -12.78
N ALA A 16 2.80 8.51 -13.86
CA ALA A 16 1.73 7.87 -14.62
C ALA A 16 2.24 6.60 -15.33
N ASP A 17 3.44 6.66 -15.91
CA ASP A 17 4.07 5.50 -16.56
C ASP A 17 4.37 4.37 -15.55
N GLY A 18 4.83 4.72 -14.35
CA GLY A 18 5.07 3.76 -13.27
C GLY A 18 3.79 3.04 -12.82
N LEU A 19 2.71 3.78 -12.55
CA LEU A 19 1.41 3.18 -12.17
C LEU A 19 0.80 2.33 -13.29
N VAL A 20 0.96 2.74 -14.56
CA VAL A 20 0.53 1.92 -15.72
C VAL A 20 1.34 0.62 -15.80
N HIS A 21 2.65 0.67 -15.56
CA HIS A 21 3.47 -0.53 -15.52
C HIS A 21 3.10 -1.45 -14.36
N TRP A 22 2.84 -0.89 -13.17
CA TRP A 22 2.36 -1.62 -11.99
C TRP A 22 1.06 -2.37 -12.30
N ARG A 23 0.05 -1.69 -12.87
CA ARG A 23 -1.24 -2.30 -13.23
C ARG A 23 -1.06 -3.47 -14.20
N ARG A 24 -0.14 -3.35 -15.16
CA ARG A 24 0.15 -4.44 -16.12
C ARG A 24 0.75 -5.65 -15.43
N LEU A 25 1.70 -5.46 -14.51
CA LEU A 25 2.29 -6.54 -13.72
C LEU A 25 1.24 -7.20 -12.83
N THR A 26 0.45 -6.42 -12.10
CA THR A 26 -0.64 -6.93 -11.24
C THR A 26 -1.65 -7.74 -12.04
N ARG A 27 -2.10 -7.27 -13.22
CA ARG A 27 -3.02 -8.02 -14.08
C ARG A 27 -2.44 -9.36 -14.56
N ARG A 28 -1.15 -9.38 -14.92
CA ARG A 28 -0.47 -10.62 -15.31
C ARG A 28 -0.33 -11.58 -14.13
N GLY A 29 0.04 -11.06 -12.96
CA GLY A 29 0.09 -11.81 -11.71
C GLY A 29 -1.27 -12.42 -11.36
N ASN A 30 -2.35 -11.65 -11.46
CA ASN A 30 -3.72 -12.14 -11.23
C ASN A 30 -4.09 -13.27 -12.19
N ALA A 31 -3.76 -13.13 -13.48
CA ALA A 31 -4.01 -14.18 -14.47
C ALA A 31 -3.17 -15.45 -14.20
N ALA A 32 -1.95 -15.31 -13.69
CA ALA A 32 -1.13 -16.44 -13.28
C ALA A 32 -1.67 -17.12 -12.01
N PHE A 33 -2.05 -16.34 -11.00
CA PHE A 33 -2.62 -16.81 -9.74
C PHE A 33 -3.94 -17.57 -9.96
N ALA A 34 -4.84 -17.02 -10.80
CA ALA A 34 -6.09 -17.68 -11.16
C ALA A 34 -5.88 -19.01 -11.92
N ALA A 35 -4.77 -19.13 -12.64
CA ALA A 35 -4.37 -20.35 -13.34
C ALA A 35 -3.49 -21.28 -12.48
N ASP A 36 -3.41 -21.04 -11.17
CA ASP A 36 -2.57 -21.78 -10.20
C ASP A 36 -1.07 -21.82 -10.55
N ARG A 37 -0.60 -20.90 -11.40
CA ARG A 37 0.82 -20.75 -11.75
C ARG A 37 1.50 -19.85 -10.74
N LEU A 38 1.57 -20.32 -9.50
CA LEU A 38 1.98 -19.52 -8.34
C LEU A 38 3.40 -18.95 -8.51
N ASP A 39 4.33 -19.65 -9.17
CA ASP A 39 5.69 -19.14 -9.46
C ASP A 39 5.71 -17.95 -10.40
N LEU A 40 4.81 -17.92 -11.38
CA LEU A 40 4.67 -16.76 -12.25
C LEU A 40 3.97 -15.61 -11.53
N ALA A 41 2.94 -15.92 -10.73
CA ALA A 41 2.24 -14.93 -9.91
C ALA A 41 3.20 -14.22 -8.96
N THR A 42 3.99 -14.98 -8.18
CA THR A 42 5.00 -14.42 -7.27
C THR A 42 6.01 -13.53 -7.98
N ARG A 43 6.51 -13.93 -9.16
CA ARG A 43 7.46 -13.10 -9.93
C ARG A 43 6.84 -11.78 -10.38
N ASP A 44 5.63 -11.83 -10.93
CA ASP A 44 4.94 -10.64 -11.42
C ASP A 44 4.53 -9.71 -10.27
N TYR A 45 4.06 -10.25 -9.14
CA TYR A 45 3.74 -9.47 -7.94
C TYR A 45 4.98 -8.91 -7.22
N ALA A 46 6.08 -9.65 -7.14
CA ALA A 46 7.33 -9.14 -6.55
C ALA A 46 7.88 -7.95 -7.35
N ARG A 47 7.79 -8.01 -8.69
CA ARG A 47 8.15 -6.86 -9.54
C ARG A 47 7.17 -5.70 -9.38
N ALA A 48 5.88 -5.98 -9.22
CA ALA A 48 4.89 -4.95 -8.92
C ALA A 48 5.18 -4.27 -7.57
N LEU A 49 5.55 -5.04 -6.56
CA LEU A 49 5.94 -4.53 -5.25
C LEU A 49 7.17 -3.61 -5.35
N GLN A 50 8.24 -4.06 -6.00
CA GLN A 50 9.44 -3.24 -6.23
C GLN A 50 9.10 -1.88 -6.86
N LEU A 51 8.20 -1.87 -7.84
CA LEU A 51 7.76 -0.64 -8.47
C LEU A 51 6.91 0.23 -7.55
N ALA A 52 5.97 -0.37 -6.80
CA ALA A 52 5.15 0.36 -5.83
C ALA A 52 6.02 0.99 -4.73
N THR A 53 7.03 0.28 -4.23
CA THR A 53 8.01 0.82 -3.29
C THR A 53 8.77 2.01 -3.88
N ALA A 54 9.20 1.93 -5.15
CA ALA A 54 9.85 3.05 -5.82
C ALA A 54 8.92 4.25 -6.04
N LEU A 55 7.64 4.02 -6.32
CA LEU A 55 6.64 5.08 -6.46
C LEU A 55 6.41 5.82 -5.14
N VAL A 56 6.29 5.09 -4.04
CA VAL A 56 6.12 5.65 -2.69
C VAL A 56 7.38 6.36 -2.21
N ALA A 57 8.57 5.90 -2.58
CA ALA A 57 9.83 6.58 -2.24
C ALA A 57 10.15 7.79 -3.16
N GLY A 58 9.39 7.96 -4.24
CA GLY A 58 9.68 8.92 -5.30
C GLY A 58 8.75 10.14 -5.34
N PRO A 59 8.97 11.06 -6.29
CA PRO A 59 8.13 12.24 -6.46
C PRO A 59 6.69 11.91 -6.86
N ALA A 60 6.43 10.70 -7.33
CA ALA A 60 5.10 10.21 -7.68
C ALA A 60 4.13 10.24 -6.50
N LEU A 61 4.62 9.97 -5.29
CA LEU A 61 3.79 9.99 -4.08
C LEU A 61 3.12 11.35 -3.87
N ALA A 62 3.82 12.45 -4.13
CA ALA A 62 3.28 13.80 -3.95
C ALA A 62 2.22 14.18 -5.00
N ALA A 63 2.22 13.52 -6.16
CA ALA A 63 1.29 13.77 -7.25
C ALA A 63 0.07 12.82 -7.24
N SER A 64 0.23 11.60 -6.70
CA SER A 64 -0.79 10.55 -6.76
C SER A 64 -0.70 9.64 -5.53
N ALA A 65 -0.80 10.24 -4.34
CA ALA A 65 -0.60 9.56 -3.06
C ALA A 65 -1.52 8.34 -2.90
N ASP A 66 -2.82 8.51 -3.17
CA ASP A 66 -3.82 7.44 -3.02
C ASP A 66 -3.46 6.22 -3.87
N ASP A 67 -3.19 6.43 -5.15
CA ASP A 67 -2.85 5.36 -6.10
C ASP A 67 -1.53 4.68 -5.75
N CYS A 68 -0.51 5.44 -5.31
CA CYS A 68 0.79 4.88 -4.96
C CYS A 68 0.70 4.00 -3.70
N LEU A 69 -0.04 4.46 -2.68
CA LEU A 69 -0.24 3.71 -1.44
C LEU A 69 -1.13 2.49 -1.67
N ALA A 70 -2.20 2.63 -2.46
CA ALA A 70 -3.02 1.49 -2.88
C ALA A 70 -2.20 0.45 -3.64
N ALA A 71 -1.33 0.88 -4.56
CA ALA A 71 -0.45 -0.02 -5.31
C ALA A 71 0.50 -0.81 -4.41
N LEU A 72 1.02 -0.19 -3.35
CA LEU A 72 1.88 -0.84 -2.36
C LEU A 72 1.11 -1.91 -1.58
N VAL A 73 -0.05 -1.55 -1.00
CA VAL A 73 -0.88 -2.47 -0.22
C VAL A 73 -1.33 -3.67 -1.05
N VAL A 74 -1.85 -3.41 -2.26
CA VAL A 74 -2.32 -4.47 -3.16
C VAL A 74 -1.18 -5.41 -3.56
N ALA A 75 0.02 -4.90 -3.81
CA ALA A 75 1.16 -5.75 -4.15
C ALA A 75 1.56 -6.68 -2.99
N HIS A 76 1.57 -6.18 -1.75
CA HIS A 76 1.79 -7.00 -0.57
C HIS A 76 0.68 -8.03 -0.35
N HIS A 77 -0.59 -7.64 -0.43
CA HIS A 77 -1.71 -8.56 -0.24
C HIS A 77 -1.72 -9.67 -1.30
N ASN A 78 -1.45 -9.34 -2.56
CA ASN A 78 -1.34 -10.34 -3.61
C ASN A 78 -0.22 -11.35 -3.36
N LEU A 79 0.92 -10.90 -2.83
CA LEU A 79 2.01 -11.81 -2.42
C LEU A 79 1.58 -12.66 -1.22
N SER A 80 0.91 -12.06 -0.22
CA SER A 80 0.35 -12.78 0.92
C SER A 80 -0.56 -13.93 0.47
N ASP A 81 -1.56 -13.63 -0.35
CA ASP A 81 -2.51 -14.63 -0.88
C ASP A 81 -1.78 -15.72 -1.69
N THR A 82 -0.73 -15.35 -2.41
CA THR A 82 0.10 -16.30 -3.17
C THR A 82 0.90 -17.22 -2.28
N TYR A 83 1.49 -16.73 -1.18
CA TYR A 83 2.23 -17.56 -0.23
C TYR A 83 1.31 -18.42 0.62
N GLU A 84 0.15 -17.91 1.04
CA GLU A 84 -0.87 -18.70 1.74
C GLU A 84 -1.34 -19.88 0.86
N ARG A 85 -1.61 -19.64 -0.43
CA ARG A 85 -1.97 -20.71 -1.37
C ARG A 85 -0.85 -21.73 -1.60
N ARG A 86 0.42 -21.35 -1.40
CA ARG A 86 1.57 -22.28 -1.43
C ARG A 86 1.75 -23.05 -0.12
N GLY A 87 1.03 -22.69 0.95
CA GLY A 87 1.20 -23.23 2.30
C GLY A 87 2.38 -22.60 3.08
N ASP A 88 2.85 -21.43 2.68
CA ASP A 88 3.89 -20.66 3.39
C ASP A 88 3.27 -19.51 4.17
N ASP A 89 2.63 -19.86 5.29
CA ASP A 89 1.91 -18.91 6.15
C ASP A 89 2.83 -17.85 6.76
N ALA A 90 4.11 -18.19 6.95
CA ALA A 90 5.10 -17.26 7.49
C ALA A 90 5.37 -16.12 6.51
N ALA A 91 5.68 -16.45 5.25
CA ALA A 91 5.88 -15.46 4.20
C ALA A 91 4.61 -14.66 3.91
N ALA A 92 3.43 -15.30 3.98
CA ALA A 92 2.16 -14.62 3.81
C ALA A 92 1.94 -13.54 4.87
N LEU A 93 2.10 -13.92 6.15
CA LEU A 93 1.99 -13.00 7.28
C LEU A 93 2.99 -11.83 7.18
N ASP A 94 4.23 -12.10 6.80
CA ASP A 94 5.25 -11.06 6.68
C ASP A 94 4.82 -9.98 5.69
N HIS A 95 4.22 -10.35 4.55
CA HIS A 95 3.73 -9.35 3.60
C HIS A 95 2.59 -8.49 4.16
N LEU A 96 1.66 -9.05 4.94
CA LEU A 96 0.59 -8.27 5.58
C LEU A 96 1.16 -7.29 6.63
N CYS A 97 2.10 -7.75 7.45
CA CYS A 97 2.76 -6.92 8.45
C CYS A 97 3.60 -5.82 7.79
N ASP A 98 4.34 -6.13 6.73
CA ASP A 98 5.18 -5.15 6.05
C ASP A 98 4.37 -4.04 5.37
N ALA A 99 3.21 -4.37 4.78
CA ALA A 99 2.28 -3.39 4.23
C ALA A 99 1.78 -2.42 5.32
N HIS A 100 1.33 -2.99 6.44
CA HIS A 100 0.88 -2.23 7.60
C HIS A 100 1.98 -1.32 8.16
N ASP A 101 3.18 -1.87 8.37
CA ASP A 101 4.30 -1.15 8.97
C ASP A 101 4.82 -0.04 8.03
N ALA A 102 4.74 -0.23 6.71
CA ALA A 102 5.05 0.81 5.74
C ALA A 102 4.08 1.99 5.83
N LEU A 103 2.77 1.72 5.90
CA LEU A 103 1.75 2.77 6.05
C LEU A 103 1.87 3.51 7.39
N MET A 104 2.12 2.78 8.48
CA MET A 104 2.38 3.34 9.79
C MET A 104 3.53 4.34 9.77
N ARG A 105 4.65 3.97 9.11
CA ARG A 105 5.81 4.83 8.97
C ARG A 105 5.47 6.11 8.23
N ILE A 106 4.80 6.00 7.07
CA ILE A 106 4.41 7.16 6.26
C ILE A 106 3.45 8.08 7.04
N ALA A 107 2.46 7.52 7.73
CA ALA A 107 1.50 8.28 8.52
C ALA A 107 2.13 9.01 9.72
N SER A 108 3.18 8.43 10.31
CA SER A 108 3.81 8.93 11.53
C SER A 108 5.08 9.76 11.28
N GLU A 109 5.61 9.75 10.05
CA GLU A 109 6.85 10.45 9.71
C GLU A 109 6.68 11.97 9.78
N ALA A 110 7.63 12.61 10.46
CA ALA A 110 7.67 14.05 10.60
C ALA A 110 8.01 14.68 9.25
N GLY A 111 7.21 15.66 8.82
CA GLY A 111 7.37 16.32 7.53
C GLY A 111 6.62 15.67 6.37
N THR A 112 5.97 14.52 6.57
CA THR A 112 4.97 14.01 5.61
C THR A 112 3.84 15.03 5.47
N ARG A 113 3.47 15.34 4.23
CA ARG A 113 2.34 16.23 3.93
C ARG A 113 1.02 15.64 4.43
N ASP A 114 0.10 16.49 4.88
CA ASP A 114 -1.14 16.03 5.51
C ASP A 114 -2.06 15.26 4.56
N ASP A 115 -2.05 15.58 3.27
CA ASP A 115 -2.80 14.83 2.26
C ASP A 115 -2.29 13.38 2.14
N ILE A 116 -0.98 13.20 2.03
CA ILE A 116 -0.33 11.87 2.02
C ILE A 116 -0.63 11.12 3.33
N ARG A 117 -0.54 11.81 4.46
CA ARG A 117 -0.84 11.24 5.79
C ARG A 117 -2.26 10.69 5.85
N LEU A 118 -3.24 11.46 5.36
CA LEU A 118 -4.65 11.06 5.32
C LEU A 118 -4.85 9.81 4.47
N HIS A 119 -4.24 9.74 3.28
CA HIS A 119 -4.32 8.54 2.44
C HIS A 119 -3.66 7.33 3.10
N ALA A 120 -2.50 7.50 3.75
CA ALA A 120 -1.83 6.42 4.47
C ALA A 120 -2.70 5.85 5.60
N VAL A 121 -3.36 6.72 6.37
CA VAL A 121 -4.28 6.34 7.45
C VAL A 121 -5.52 5.60 6.92
N ARG A 122 -6.06 6.00 5.76
CA ARG A 122 -7.16 5.28 5.09
C ARG A 122 -6.74 3.86 4.72
N HIS A 123 -5.62 3.71 4.01
CA HIS A 123 -5.09 2.41 3.61
C HIS A 123 -4.65 1.55 4.82
N LEU A 124 -4.26 2.18 5.93
CA LEU A 124 -3.92 1.47 7.18
C LEU A 124 -5.13 0.72 7.75
N THR A 125 -6.34 1.25 7.56
CA THR A 125 -7.58 0.57 7.99
C THR A 125 -7.77 -0.75 7.22
N GLU A 126 -7.49 -0.77 5.92
CA GLU A 126 -7.59 -1.97 5.09
C GLU A 126 -6.52 -3.01 5.47
N ALA A 127 -5.26 -2.58 5.64
CA ALA A 127 -4.17 -3.44 6.09
C ALA A 127 -4.46 -4.03 7.49
N ARG A 128 -5.04 -3.23 8.40
CA ARG A 128 -5.47 -3.68 9.73
C ARG A 128 -6.57 -4.74 9.65
N ILE A 129 -7.56 -4.56 8.78
CA ILE A 129 -8.61 -5.56 8.56
C ILE A 129 -8.01 -6.88 8.05
N ALA A 130 -7.03 -6.81 7.14
CA ALA A 130 -6.33 -8.01 6.66
C ALA A 130 -5.60 -8.75 7.79
N LEU A 131 -4.88 -8.04 8.67
CA LEU A 131 -4.24 -8.65 9.85
C LEU A 131 -5.25 -9.27 10.82
N LEU A 132 -6.39 -8.63 11.06
CA LEU A 132 -7.45 -9.19 11.91
C LEU A 132 -8.06 -10.45 11.30
N ARG A 133 -8.28 -10.47 9.97
CA ARG A 133 -8.72 -11.66 9.23
C ARG A 133 -7.69 -12.78 9.33
N TRP A 134 -6.41 -12.46 9.17
CA TRP A 134 -5.32 -13.42 9.37
C TRP A 134 -5.37 -14.06 10.76
N GLN A 135 -5.50 -13.25 11.81
CA GLN A 135 -5.62 -13.75 13.19
C GLN A 135 -6.86 -14.63 13.41
N ALA A 136 -7.97 -14.32 12.74
CA ALA A 136 -9.20 -15.11 12.85
C ALA A 136 -9.04 -16.53 12.26
N VAL A 137 -8.17 -16.69 11.26
CA VAL A 137 -7.90 -17.98 10.58
C VAL A 137 -6.76 -18.74 11.26
N HIS A 138 -5.64 -18.06 11.53
CA HIS A 138 -4.38 -18.69 11.96
C HIS A 138 -4.10 -18.52 13.48
N GLY A 139 -4.91 -17.73 14.18
CA GLY A 139 -4.67 -17.34 15.56
C GLY A 139 -3.78 -16.10 15.69
N ALA A 140 -3.82 -15.49 16.88
CA ALA A 140 -2.96 -14.35 17.19
C ALA A 140 -1.50 -14.80 17.42
N CYS A 141 -0.55 -14.00 16.95
CA CYS A 141 0.88 -14.22 17.18
C CYS A 141 1.56 -12.90 17.56
N ALA A 142 2.82 -12.97 18.02
CA ALA A 142 3.57 -11.80 18.46
C ALA A 142 3.67 -10.71 17.37
N ARG A 143 3.87 -11.12 16.10
CA ARG A 143 4.01 -10.22 14.95
C ARG A 143 2.72 -9.44 14.67
N THR A 144 1.59 -10.13 14.49
CA THR A 144 0.28 -9.48 14.29
C THR A 144 -0.13 -8.61 15.48
N ALA A 145 0.11 -9.08 16.71
CA ALA A 145 -0.21 -8.31 17.92
C ALA A 145 0.64 -7.03 18.05
N ALA A 146 1.90 -7.04 17.59
CA ALA A 146 2.75 -5.85 17.57
C ALA A 146 2.26 -4.81 16.55
N SER A 147 2.00 -5.23 15.31
CA SER A 147 1.48 -4.34 14.26
C SER A 147 0.13 -3.72 14.67
N LEU A 148 -0.83 -4.53 15.15
CA LEU A 148 -2.14 -4.03 15.58
C LEU A 148 -2.07 -3.05 16.76
N ARG A 149 -1.14 -3.22 17.70
CA ARG A 149 -0.91 -2.29 18.80
C ARG A 149 -0.35 -0.95 18.32
N ALA A 150 0.60 -0.97 17.38
CA ALA A 150 1.16 0.24 16.80
C ALA A 150 0.09 1.09 16.10
N SER A 151 -0.86 0.46 15.40
CA SER A 151 -2.00 1.14 14.79
C SER A 151 -2.89 1.90 15.78
N ALA A 152 -2.94 1.50 17.06
CA ALA A 152 -3.77 2.17 18.05
C ALA A 152 -3.23 3.54 18.47
N THR A 153 -1.95 3.84 18.20
CA THR A 153 -1.30 5.10 18.58
C THR A 153 -1.34 6.17 17.50
N VAL A 154 -1.69 5.82 16.26
CA VAL A 154 -1.89 6.82 15.19
C VAL A 154 -3.26 7.45 15.37
N ALA A 155 -3.27 8.68 15.87
CA ALA A 155 -4.47 9.48 15.96
C ALA A 155 -5.00 9.73 14.54
N PHE A 156 -6.18 9.19 14.24
CA PHE A 156 -6.97 9.64 13.10
C PHE A 156 -7.30 11.12 13.36
N PRO A 157 -6.88 12.07 12.51
CA PRO A 157 -7.37 13.44 12.67
C PRO A 157 -8.90 13.38 12.60
N PRO A 158 -9.62 14.10 13.49
CA PRO A 158 -11.06 14.21 13.36
C PRO A 158 -11.38 14.72 11.96
N PHE A 159 -12.40 14.12 11.33
CA PHE A 159 -12.91 14.58 10.04
C PHE A 159 -13.48 15.98 10.26
N ASP A 160 -12.66 17.02 10.07
CA ASP A 160 -13.14 18.39 10.20
C ASP A 160 -13.94 18.68 8.94
N GLY A 161 -15.25 18.39 9.04
CA GLY A 161 -16.24 18.69 8.04
C GLY A 161 -16.43 20.20 7.93
N ALA A 162 -15.44 20.89 7.37
CA ALA A 162 -15.58 22.26 6.93
C ALA A 162 -16.52 22.28 5.70
N ARG A 163 -17.80 22.52 5.99
CA ARG A 163 -18.80 22.94 5.01
C ARG A 163 -18.33 24.27 4.44
N HIS A 164 -18.15 24.33 3.11
CA HIS A 164 -18.21 25.57 2.35
C HIS A 164 -19.65 25.84 1.94
#